data_AF-A0A7X6L9L9-F1
#
_entry.id   AF-A0A7X6L9L9-F1
#
_cell.length_a   1.000
_cell.length_b   1.000
_cell.length_c   1.000
_cell.angle_alpha   90.00
_cell.angle_beta   90.00
_cell.angle_gamma   90.00
#
_symmetry.space_group_name_H-M   'P 1'
#
loop_
_entity.id
_entity.type
_entity.pdbx_description
1 polymer ?
#
loop_
_entity_poly.entity_id
_entity_poly.type
_entity_poly.pdbx_seq_one_letter_code
_entity_poly.pdbx_strand_id
1 'polypeptide(L)'
;MTPITTDSTTVLTGMYAAEAEYLAAGGPGSASFDPLAPFFHASVVLHQAENLPYGGTWRGHDGMERLTITVVDGRIAEVRPFYWDTAAVAAACGVSIP
;
A
#
# COMPACT_ATOMS: atom_id res chain seq x y z
N MET A 1 20.08 0.84 17.41
CA MET A 1 18.65 1.13 17.24
C MET A 1 18.56 2.26 16.25
N THR A 2 18.22 1.95 14.99
CA THR A 2 18.16 2.92 13.89
C THR A 2 17.08 3.95 14.22
N PRO A 3 17.35 5.26 14.09
CA PRO A 3 16.34 6.28 14.37
C PRO A 3 15.12 6.04 13.47
N ILE A 4 13.95 5.93 14.10
CA ILE A 4 12.68 5.83 13.40
C ILE A 4 12.44 7.22 12.83
N THR A 5 12.58 7.38 11.52
CA THR A 5 12.31 8.68 10.89
C THR A 5 10.83 9.00 11.04
N THR A 6 10.51 10.02 11.84
CA THR A 6 9.13 10.47 12.09
C THR A 6 8.62 11.41 11.00
N ASP A 7 9.51 11.92 10.14
CA ASP A 7 9.14 12.76 9.01
C ASP A 7 8.35 11.95 7.99
N SER A 8 7.11 12.36 7.75
CA SER A 8 6.17 11.67 6.86
C SER A 8 6.69 11.59 5.42
N THR A 9 7.41 12.61 4.95
CA THR A 9 7.97 12.61 3.59
C THR A 9 9.03 11.53 3.43
N THR A 10 9.92 11.40 4.42
CA THR A 10 10.95 10.37 4.43
C THR A 10 10.36 8.97 4.53
N VAL A 11 9.33 8.78 5.37
CA VAL A 11 8.62 7.48 5.48
C VAL A 11 7.98 7.10 4.14
N LEU A 12 7.24 8.01 3.50
CA LEU A 12 6.58 7.75 2.23
C LEU A 12 7.58 7.51 1.09
N THR A 13 8.65 8.29 1.02
CA THR A 13 9.68 8.12 -0.01
C THR A 13 10.38 6.77 0.13
N GLY A 14 10.73 6.37 1.36
CA GLY A 14 11.31 5.06 1.63
C GLY A 14 10.34 3.92 1.30
N MET A 15 9.05 4.07 1.63
CA MET A 15 8.02 3.08 1.31
C MET A 15 7.90 2.86 -0.21
N TYR A 16 7.86 3.93 -1.01
CA TYR A 16 7.78 3.80 -2.46
C TYR A 16 9.05 3.19 -3.08
N ALA A 17 10.23 3.48 -2.53
CA ALA A 17 11.47 2.83 -2.97
C ALA A 17 11.44 1.33 -2.67
N ALA A 18 11.03 0.94 -1.46
CA ALA A 18 10.88 -0.46 -1.07
C ALA A 18 9.79 -1.18 -1.89
N GLU A 19 8.70 -0.48 -2.24
CA GLU A 19 7.65 -1.00 -3.13
C GLU A 19 8.20 -1.27 -4.53
N ALA A 20 9.00 -0.35 -5.07
CA ALA A 20 9.63 -0.56 -6.38
C ALA A 20 10.54 -1.80 -6.38
N GLU A 21 11.32 -2.02 -5.31
CA GLU A 21 12.16 -3.22 -5.14
C GLU A 21 11.30 -4.50 -5.03
N TYR A 22 10.24 -4.45 -4.22
CA TYR A 22 9.29 -5.55 -4.06
C TYR A 22 8.63 -5.96 -5.38
N LEU A 23 8.17 -4.97 -6.16
CA LEU A 23 7.54 -5.20 -7.46
C LEU A 23 8.55 -5.71 -8.50
N ALA A 24 9.78 -5.20 -8.50
CA ALA A 24 10.84 -5.69 -9.37
C ALA A 24 11.21 -7.16 -9.08
N ALA A 25 11.03 -7.61 -7.84
CA ALA A 25 11.19 -9.00 -7.42
C ALA A 25 9.97 -9.90 -7.76
N GLY A 26 8.91 -9.35 -8.37
CA GLY A 26 7.72 -10.08 -8.82
C GLY A 26 6.44 -9.78 -8.02
N GLY A 27 6.54 -9.01 -6.93
CA GLY A 27 5.40 -8.60 -6.13
C GLY A 27 4.73 -9.76 -5.37
N PRO A 28 3.44 -9.65 -5.01
CA PRO A 28 2.81 -10.61 -4.10
C PRO A 28 2.73 -12.03 -4.64
N GLY A 29 2.87 -12.99 -3.73
CA GLY A 29 2.96 -14.41 -4.04
C GLY A 29 4.29 -14.84 -4.67
N SER A 30 5.16 -13.88 -5.05
CA SER A 30 6.46 -14.14 -5.70
C SER A 30 7.66 -13.53 -4.95
N ALA A 31 7.46 -12.41 -4.25
CA ALA A 31 8.49 -11.69 -3.49
C ALA A 31 8.13 -11.59 -1.99
N SER A 32 9.17 -11.49 -1.13
CA SER A 32 8.98 -11.29 0.31
C SER A 32 8.52 -9.87 0.63
N PHE A 33 7.61 -9.72 1.60
CA PHE A 33 7.16 -8.43 2.12
C PHE A 33 8.18 -7.76 3.07
N ASP A 34 9.24 -8.46 3.48
CA ASP A 34 10.24 -7.96 4.44
C ASP A 34 10.77 -6.53 4.13
N PRO A 35 11.03 -6.13 2.88
CA PRO A 35 11.50 -4.77 2.58
C PRO A 35 10.46 -3.68 2.88
N LEU A 36 9.16 -4.01 2.78
CA LEU A 36 8.05 -3.10 3.03
C LEU A 36 7.68 -3.01 4.51
N ALA A 37 7.88 -4.11 5.26
CA ALA A 37 7.46 -4.23 6.66
C ALA A 37 7.89 -3.06 7.57
N PRO A 38 9.11 -2.48 7.48
CA PRO A 38 9.51 -1.35 8.32
C PRO A 38 8.68 -0.08 8.13
N PHE A 39 8.00 0.08 6.99
CA PHE A 39 7.21 1.27 6.66
C PHE A 39 5.75 1.14 7.09
N PHE A 40 5.30 -0.04 7.48
CA PHE A 40 3.94 -0.29 7.95
C PHE A 40 3.92 -0.72 9.41
N HIS A 41 3.12 -0.03 10.22
CA HIS A 41 2.86 -0.48 11.58
C HIS A 41 2.27 -1.90 11.56
N ALA A 42 2.64 -2.75 12.52
CA ALA A 42 2.16 -4.14 12.59
C ALA A 42 0.61 -4.25 12.65
N SER A 43 -0.06 -3.19 13.11
CA SER A 43 -1.54 -3.09 13.14
C SER A 43 -2.12 -2.19 12.05
N VAL A 44 -1.39 -1.95 10.96
CA VAL A 44 -1.86 -1.13 9.83
C VAL A 44 -3.26 -1.58 9.40
N VAL A 45 -4.10 -0.60 9.08
CA VAL A 45 -5.46 -0.84 8.59
C VAL A 45 -5.58 -0.25 7.20
N LEU A 46 -5.99 -1.08 6.25
CA LEU A 46 -6.29 -0.67 4.90
C LEU A 46 -7.81 -0.66 4.73
N HIS A 47 -8.37 0.49 4.34
CA HIS A 47 -9.79 0.63 4.03
C HIS A 47 -9.96 0.75 2.51
N GLN A 48 -10.74 -0.16 1.92
CA GLN A 48 -11.17 -0.11 0.53
C GLN A 48 -12.69 0.02 0.46
N ALA A 49 -13.18 0.68 -0.60
CA ALA A 49 -14.62 0.85 -0.83
C ALA A 49 -15.33 -0.51 -0.84
N GLU A 50 -16.37 -0.68 -0.03
CA GLU A 50 -17.04 -1.96 0.22
C GLU A 50 -17.65 -2.60 -1.04
N ASN A 51 -17.97 -1.79 -2.05
CA ASN A 51 -18.60 -2.24 -3.29
C ASN A 51 -17.63 -2.76 -4.35
N LEU A 52 -16.31 -2.73 -4.08
CA LEU A 52 -15.31 -3.27 -5.00
C LEU A 52 -15.14 -4.79 -4.80
N PRO A 53 -14.71 -5.54 -5.83
CA PRO A 53 -14.50 -7.00 -5.75
C PRO A 53 -13.56 -7.46 -4.62
N TYR A 54 -12.77 -6.55 -4.04
CA TYR A 54 -11.86 -6.77 -2.91
C TYR A 54 -12.00 -5.69 -1.82
N GLY A 55 -13.17 -5.06 -1.77
CA GLY A 55 -13.51 -4.01 -0.81
C GLY A 55 -13.50 -4.47 0.65
N GLY A 56 -13.56 -3.50 1.57
CA GLY A 56 -13.62 -3.75 3.00
C GLY A 56 -12.35 -3.35 3.75
N THR A 57 -12.21 -3.84 4.98
CA THR A 57 -11.12 -3.47 5.88
C THR A 57 -10.15 -4.61 6.07
N TRP A 58 -8.88 -4.39 5.70
CA TRP A 58 -7.78 -5.33 5.88
C TRP A 58 -6.87 -4.88 7.02
N ARG A 59 -6.32 -5.83 7.78
CA ARG A 59 -5.54 -5.52 9.01
C ARG A 59 -4.22 -6.26 9.01
N GLY A 60 -3.19 -5.56 9.49
CA GLY A 60 -1.84 -6.11 9.64
C GLY A 60 -1.13 -6.36 8.31
N HIS A 61 0.07 -6.91 8.39
CA HIS A 61 0.90 -7.18 7.22
C HIS A 61 0.26 -8.23 6.29
N ASP A 62 -0.40 -9.25 6.82
CA ASP A 62 -1.19 -10.22 6.03
C ASP A 62 -2.26 -9.55 5.15
N GLY A 63 -2.88 -8.46 5.66
CA GLY A 63 -3.82 -7.65 4.91
C GLY A 63 -3.15 -6.81 3.81
N MET A 64 -1.93 -6.35 4.06
CA MET A 64 -1.13 -5.58 3.10
C MET A 64 -0.57 -6.45 1.97
N GLU A 65 -0.15 -7.69 2.26
CA GLU A 65 0.35 -8.63 1.24
C GLU A 65 -0.68 -9.00 0.18
N ARG A 66 -1.98 -8.85 0.50
CA ARG A 66 -3.07 -9.11 -0.43
C ARG A 66 -3.30 -7.98 -1.45
N LEU A 67 -2.69 -6.81 -1.24
CA LEU A 67 -2.67 -5.69 -2.19
C LEU A 67 -1.80 -6.08 -3.39
N THR A 68 -2.40 -6.30 -4.57
CA THR A 68 -1.68 -6.94 -5.68
C THR A 68 -1.40 -6.02 -6.86
N ILE A 69 -0.11 -5.76 -7.10
CA ILE A 69 0.42 -5.44 -8.43
C ILE A 69 1.45 -6.52 -8.75
N THR A 70 1.26 -7.21 -9.87
CA THR A 70 2.18 -8.28 -10.31
C THR A 70 2.91 -7.82 -11.55
N VAL A 71 4.22 -7.97 -11.57
CA VAL A 71 5.09 -7.66 -12.71
C VAL A 71 5.70 -8.94 -13.25
N VAL A 72 5.58 -9.16 -14.56
CA VAL A 72 6.16 -10.31 -15.28
C VAL A 72 6.92 -9.76 -16.49
N ASP A 73 8.17 -10.18 -16.68
CA ASP A 73 9.04 -9.74 -17.78
C ASP A 73 9.17 -8.21 -17.91
N GLY A 74 9.24 -7.51 -16.77
CA GLY A 74 9.34 -6.05 -16.72
C GLY A 74 8.08 -5.31 -17.15
N ARG A 75 6.94 -6.01 -17.27
CA ARG A 75 5.63 -5.42 -17.60
C ARG A 75 4.63 -5.76 -16.51
N ILE A 76 3.69 -4.84 -16.29
CA ILE A 76 2.59 -5.06 -15.36
C ILE A 76 1.68 -6.15 -15.94
N ALA A 77 1.53 -7.26 -15.21
CA ALA A 77 0.70 -8.41 -15.59
C ALA A 77 -0.68 -8.38 -14.91
N GLU A 78 -0.76 -7.83 -13.69
CA GLU A 78 -2.00 -7.64 -12.95
C GLU A 78 -1.92 -6.38 -12.08
N VAL A 79 -3.01 -5.61 -12.02
CA VAL A 79 -3.16 -4.48 -11.09
C VAL A 79 -4.49 -4.65 -10.36
N ARG A 80 -4.43 -4.68 -9.03
CA ARG A 80 -5.58 -4.51 -8.14
C ARG A 80 -5.45 -3.16 -7.47
N PRO A 81 -5.90 -2.08 -8.13
CA PRO A 81 -5.63 -0.73 -7.65
C PRO A 81 -6.33 -0.48 -6.32
N PHE A 82 -5.61 0.22 -5.44
CA PHE A 82 -6.20 0.89 -4.31
C PHE A 82 -6.98 2.11 -4.83
N TYR A 83 -8.26 2.21 -4.48
CA TYR A 83 -8.98 3.46 -4.54
C TYR A 83 -9.03 4.04 -3.13
N TRP A 84 -8.41 5.20 -2.95
CA TRP A 84 -8.83 6.08 -1.87
C TRP A 84 -10.28 6.44 -2.13
N ASP A 85 -11.14 6.35 -1.12
CA ASP A 85 -12.41 7.06 -1.16
C ASP A 85 -12.08 8.55 -1.17
N THR A 86 -12.01 9.11 -2.38
CA THR A 86 -11.63 10.50 -2.58
C THR A 86 -12.62 11.44 -1.91
N ALA A 87 -13.89 11.05 -1.78
CA ALA A 87 -14.90 11.78 -1.03
C ALA A 87 -14.61 11.77 0.47
N ALA A 88 -14.25 10.62 1.05
CA ALA A 88 -13.85 10.55 2.45
C ALA A 88 -12.54 11.33 2.73
N VAL A 89 -11.56 11.26 1.83
CA VAL A 89 -10.30 12.04 1.95
C VAL A 89 -10.57 13.53 1.84
N ALA A 90 -11.36 13.96 0.86
CA ALA A 90 -11.72 15.36 0.71
C ALA A 90 -12.48 15.86 1.94
N ALA A 91 -13.45 15.09 2.46
CA ALA A 91 -14.16 15.42 3.70
C ALA A 91 -13.20 15.55 4.90
N ALA A 92 -12.26 14.62 5.07
CA ALA A 92 -11.25 14.66 6.13
C ALA A 92 -10.28 15.86 5.99
N CYS A 93 -9.97 16.26 4.76
CA CYS A 93 -9.15 17.43 4.46
C CYS A 93 -9.95 18.75 4.45
N GLY A 94 -11.27 18.72 4.72
CA GLY A 94 -12.14 19.90 4.64
C GLY A 94 -12.35 20.44 3.22
N VAL A 95 -12.03 19.64 2.19
CA VAL A 95 -12.23 19.96 0.78
C VAL A 95 -13.65 19.55 0.39
N SER A 96 -14.47 20.49 -0.06
CA SER A 96 -15.76 20.15 -0.69
C SER A 96 -15.53 19.65 -2.10
N ILE A 97 -15.97 18.43 -2.41
CA ILE A 97 -16.03 17.95 -3.80
C ILE A 97 -17.32 18.50 -4.44
N PRO A 98 -17.28 19.02 -5.68
CA PRO A 98 -18.48 19.48 -6.39
C PRO A 98 -19.51 18.36 -6.66
#